data_AF-A0A6G0V3E5-F1
#
_entry.id   AF-A0A6G0V3E5-F1
#
_cell.length_a   1.000
_cell.length_b   1.000
_cell.length_c   1.000
_cell.angle_alpha   90.00
_cell.angle_beta   90.00
_cell.angle_gamma   90.00
#
_symmetry.space_group_name_H-M   'P 1'
#
loop_
_entity.id
_entity.type
_entity.pdbx_description
1 polymer ?
#
loop_
_entity_poly.entity_id
_entity_poly.type
_entity_poly.pdbx_seq_one_letter_code
_entity_poly.pdbx_strand_id
1 'polypeptide(L)'
;MCLGGNAANSTTVLKQFTENVQLCASLPENNEILKMYDLIFMSKDFSKAKGWTDGNSAILGLREKYEAEGKTIICPWGEKGVFAIDPSIDDSPFFVKGIPVKAIDTLGAGDCFIAASIWGMYSGKSVLESMKVLLIISFIVGVSSTFTPHFEAYLRNNFDDGFDKQMTRSDMGFGLMGSFGGKQSQNDIIKRKPIIFVHGVTLRAGIFMGHVQYFHHAGYSMAELYGTTYGDGGITPMFFKAMECNDVKQIRNFIEAVSSYTNSTVNIIAYSMGVAISRKAILGGRCVDTNEYLGEPLTNLVDTFIGVAGVAYGLENCPTFMKACNLIDVNSKKSMYEGFNVFGIYSKDDRLVGQNCCGHQCSELTFANGTSEHTILNHGTVLTMTKEIQLKMINDHSF
;
A
#
# COMPACT_ATOMS: atom_id res chain seq x y z
N MET A 1 15.77 11.06 -10.74
CA MET A 1 15.25 9.85 -10.07
C MET A 1 14.56 9.01 -11.15
N CYS A 2 15.25 7.99 -11.69
CA CYS A 2 14.64 7.02 -12.61
C CYS A 2 14.67 5.66 -11.92
N LEU A 3 13.63 5.35 -11.16
CA LEU A 3 13.28 3.98 -10.81
C LEU A 3 12.29 3.51 -11.87
N GLY A 4 12.83 2.92 -12.93
CA GLY A 4 12.08 2.36 -14.05
C GLY A 4 12.73 1.05 -14.47
N GLY A 5 12.57 0.02 -13.64
CA GLY A 5 13.10 -1.31 -13.91
C GLY A 5 13.09 -2.16 -12.64
N ASN A 6 12.47 -3.34 -12.72
CA ASN A 6 12.45 -4.30 -11.64
C ASN A 6 13.89 -4.76 -11.35
N ALA A 7 14.47 -4.39 -10.21
CA ALA A 7 15.86 -4.74 -9.85
C ALA A 7 16.08 -6.27 -9.76
N ALA A 8 14.99 -7.04 -9.67
CA ALA A 8 15.00 -8.49 -9.71
C ALA A 8 15.53 -9.09 -11.03
N ASN A 9 15.33 -8.42 -12.18
CA ASN A 9 15.61 -9.00 -13.50
C ASN A 9 16.83 -8.38 -14.23
N SER A 10 17.62 -7.53 -13.57
CA SER A 10 18.63 -6.70 -14.23
C SER A 10 19.87 -6.42 -13.37
N THR A 11 20.77 -5.58 -13.87
CA THR A 11 21.97 -5.11 -13.17
C THR A 11 21.71 -3.70 -12.62
N THR A 12 22.03 -3.46 -11.35
CA THR A 12 21.94 -2.13 -10.73
C THR A 12 23.35 -1.57 -10.56
N VAL A 13 23.59 -0.33 -11.00
CA VAL A 13 24.92 0.29 -10.94
C VAL A 13 24.92 1.58 -10.12
N LEU A 14 26.02 1.81 -9.40
CA LEU A 14 26.22 2.98 -8.53
C LEU A 14 27.62 3.59 -8.72
N LYS A 15 27.63 4.90 -8.98
CA LYS A 15 28.84 5.72 -9.12
C LYS A 15 29.18 6.24 -7.73
N GLN A 16 30.46 6.22 -7.38
CA GLN A 16 30.99 6.49 -6.03
C GLN A 16 30.19 7.47 -5.16
N PHE A 17 30.17 7.19 -3.85
CA PHE A 17 29.51 7.97 -2.80
C PHE A 17 30.00 9.42 -2.73
N THR A 18 29.33 10.31 -3.46
CA THR A 18 29.42 11.78 -3.32
C THR A 18 28.01 12.32 -3.09
N GLU A 19 27.84 13.60 -2.76
CA GLU A 19 26.54 14.25 -2.49
C GLU A 19 25.51 14.12 -3.63
N ASN A 20 25.91 13.57 -4.80
CA ASN A 20 25.07 13.34 -5.98
C ASN A 20 25.03 11.85 -6.38
N VAL A 21 24.51 10.97 -5.51
CA VAL A 21 24.33 9.54 -5.83
C VAL A 21 23.32 9.34 -6.96
N GLN A 22 23.75 8.74 -8.08
CA GLN A 22 22.88 8.28 -9.16
C GLN A 22 22.77 6.74 -9.12
N LEU A 23 21.55 6.25 -8.85
CA LEU A 23 21.17 4.85 -9.04
C LEU A 23 20.56 4.66 -10.43
N CYS A 24 21.10 3.71 -11.20
CA CYS A 24 20.56 3.34 -12.50
C CYS A 24 20.29 1.83 -12.55
N ALA A 25 19.06 1.47 -12.89
CA ALA A 25 18.73 0.11 -13.34
C ALA A 25 19.11 0.02 -14.82
N SER A 26 19.99 -0.93 -15.18
CA SER A 26 20.48 -1.09 -16.55
C SER A 26 20.20 -2.52 -17.02
N LEU A 27 19.59 -2.66 -18.21
CA LEU A 27 19.74 -3.85 -19.03
C LEU A 27 21.11 -3.76 -19.72
N PRO A 28 22.03 -4.71 -19.48
CA PRO A 28 23.39 -4.63 -20.03
C PRO A 28 23.40 -5.14 -21.47
N GLU A 29 22.69 -4.43 -22.33
CA GLU A 29 23.04 -4.35 -23.76
C GLU A 29 23.99 -3.17 -24.01
N ASN A 30 24.10 -2.23 -23.06
CA ASN A 30 24.89 -1.01 -23.22
C ASN A 30 26.17 -1.03 -22.35
N ASN A 31 27.27 -1.57 -22.90
CA ASN A 31 28.59 -1.71 -22.26
C ASN A 31 29.12 -0.39 -21.63
N GLU A 32 28.83 0.74 -22.27
CA GLU A 32 29.33 2.06 -21.87
C GLU A 32 28.84 2.51 -20.49
N ILE A 33 27.64 2.07 -20.08
CA ILE A 33 27.12 2.40 -18.75
C ILE A 33 27.97 1.74 -17.69
N LEU A 34 28.24 0.43 -17.77
CA LEU A 34 28.99 -0.30 -16.75
C LEU A 34 30.40 0.26 -16.51
N LYS A 35 31.01 0.85 -17.55
CA LYS A 35 32.31 1.53 -17.44
C LYS A 35 32.29 2.74 -16.52
N MET A 36 31.17 3.44 -16.38
CA MET A 36 31.04 4.68 -15.61
C MET A 36 30.78 4.52 -14.10
N TYR A 37 30.52 3.30 -13.62
CA TYR A 37 30.12 3.03 -12.22
C TYR A 37 31.11 2.11 -11.53
N ASP A 38 31.32 2.33 -10.22
CA ASP A 38 32.34 1.64 -9.43
C ASP A 38 31.78 0.44 -8.66
N LEU A 39 30.47 0.48 -8.36
CA LEU A 39 29.74 -0.57 -7.66
C LEU A 39 28.64 -1.14 -8.57
N ILE A 40 28.61 -2.46 -8.70
CA ILE A 40 27.66 -3.18 -9.55
C ILE A 40 26.94 -4.26 -8.73
N PHE A 41 25.62 -4.20 -8.66
CA PHE A 41 24.77 -5.30 -8.19
C PHE A 41 24.26 -6.09 -9.39
N MET A 42 24.50 -7.40 -9.37
CA MET A 42 24.12 -8.31 -10.46
C MET A 42 23.14 -9.35 -9.96
N SER A 43 22.03 -9.54 -10.69
CA SER A 43 21.04 -10.56 -10.30
C SER A 43 21.45 -11.97 -10.73
N LYS A 44 21.01 -12.96 -9.95
CA LYS A 44 21.14 -14.39 -10.27
C LYS A 44 20.51 -14.75 -11.62
N ASP A 45 19.35 -14.19 -11.92
CA ASP A 45 18.60 -14.55 -13.13
C ASP A 45 19.25 -13.96 -14.38
N PHE A 46 19.79 -12.74 -14.28
CA PHE A 46 20.66 -12.17 -15.32
C PHE A 46 21.90 -13.05 -15.57
N SER A 47 22.56 -13.48 -14.49
CA SER A 47 23.76 -14.31 -14.58
C SER A 47 23.49 -15.64 -15.31
N LYS A 48 22.38 -16.29 -14.96
CA LYS A 48 21.92 -17.53 -15.62
C LYS A 48 21.60 -17.30 -17.09
N ALA A 49 20.94 -16.19 -17.44
CA ALA A 49 20.64 -15.86 -18.84
C ALA A 49 21.89 -15.65 -19.70
N LYS A 50 23.04 -15.30 -19.09
CA LYS A 50 24.35 -15.19 -19.77
C LYS A 50 25.15 -16.48 -19.80
N GLY A 51 24.62 -17.57 -19.23
CA GLY A 51 25.28 -18.88 -19.17
C GLY A 51 26.21 -19.06 -17.96
N TRP A 52 26.23 -18.12 -17.01
CA TRP A 52 27.03 -18.23 -15.80
C TRP A 52 26.28 -19.01 -14.72
N THR A 53 26.80 -20.17 -14.34
CA THR A 53 26.10 -21.18 -13.54
C THR A 53 26.23 -21.00 -12.03
N ASP A 54 27.17 -20.17 -11.59
CA ASP A 54 27.42 -19.82 -10.20
C ASP A 54 27.94 -18.38 -10.07
N GLY A 55 27.92 -17.82 -8.85
CA GLY A 55 28.27 -16.43 -8.64
C GLY A 55 29.73 -16.07 -8.90
N ASN A 56 30.68 -17.01 -8.80
CA ASN A 56 32.07 -16.76 -9.18
C ASN A 56 32.19 -16.66 -10.70
N SER A 57 31.61 -17.61 -11.44
CA SER A 57 31.55 -17.54 -12.90
C SER A 57 30.85 -16.28 -13.40
N ALA A 58 29.85 -15.80 -12.64
CA ALA A 58 29.14 -14.57 -12.97
C ALA A 58 30.02 -13.33 -12.78
N ILE A 59 30.74 -13.22 -11.65
CA ILE A 59 31.65 -12.10 -11.39
C ILE A 59 32.77 -12.05 -12.44
N LEU A 60 33.42 -13.19 -12.69
CA LEU A 60 34.50 -13.29 -13.67
C LEU A 60 33.99 -13.02 -15.09
N GLY A 61 32.86 -13.60 -15.47
CA GLY A 61 32.24 -13.38 -16.77
C GLY A 61 31.79 -11.93 -16.98
N LEU A 62 31.36 -11.23 -15.93
CA LEU A 62 31.04 -9.81 -16.00
C LEU A 62 32.30 -8.96 -16.22
N ARG A 63 33.40 -9.26 -15.51
CA ARG A 63 34.69 -8.60 -15.71
C ARG A 63 35.21 -8.78 -17.14
N GLU A 64 35.18 -10.01 -17.65
CA GLU A 64 35.68 -10.34 -18.98
C GLU A 64 34.82 -9.75 -20.09
N LYS A 65 33.49 -9.96 -20.03
CA LYS A 65 32.58 -9.64 -21.13
C LYS A 65 32.20 -8.15 -21.21
N TYR A 66 32.26 -7.44 -20.09
CA TYR A 66 31.80 -6.06 -19.98
C TYR A 66 32.90 -5.10 -19.48
N GLU A 67 34.18 -5.52 -19.54
CA GLU A 67 35.34 -4.71 -19.14
C GLU A 67 35.20 -4.12 -17.71
N ALA A 68 34.60 -4.90 -16.80
CA ALA A 68 34.30 -4.47 -15.44
C ALA A 68 35.47 -4.68 -14.46
N GLU A 69 36.70 -4.64 -14.96
CA GLU A 69 37.91 -4.85 -14.15
C GLU A 69 38.12 -3.72 -13.12
N GLY A 70 38.57 -4.06 -11.91
CA GLY A 70 38.78 -3.08 -10.83
C GLY A 70 37.51 -2.55 -10.17
N LYS A 71 36.32 -3.05 -10.53
CA LYS A 71 35.03 -2.63 -9.96
C LYS A 71 34.58 -3.55 -8.83
N THR A 72 33.87 -2.99 -7.84
CA THR A 72 33.19 -3.77 -6.80
C THR A 72 31.94 -4.40 -7.41
N ILE A 73 31.84 -5.74 -7.36
CA ILE A 73 30.68 -6.46 -7.90
C ILE A 73 30.05 -7.28 -6.77
N ILE A 74 28.73 -7.18 -6.62
CA ILE A 74 27.93 -7.91 -5.63
C ILE A 74 26.84 -8.69 -6.37
N CYS A 75 26.83 -10.01 -6.19
CA CYS A 75 25.92 -10.93 -6.87
C CYS A 75 25.14 -11.79 -5.85
N PRO A 76 23.94 -11.37 -5.44
CA PRO A 76 23.06 -12.19 -4.60
C PRO A 76 22.65 -13.48 -5.31
N TRP A 77 22.72 -14.61 -4.61
CA TRP A 77 22.44 -15.94 -5.15
C TRP A 77 21.29 -16.66 -4.43
N GLY A 78 20.27 -15.88 -4.06
CA GLY A 78 19.11 -16.38 -3.32
C GLY A 78 19.48 -16.94 -1.95
N GLU A 79 18.87 -18.06 -1.57
CA GLU A 79 19.09 -18.73 -0.28
C GLU A 79 20.54 -19.18 -0.04
N LYS A 80 21.34 -19.33 -1.10
CA LYS A 80 22.73 -19.77 -0.96
C LYS A 80 23.58 -18.68 -0.27
N GLY A 81 23.29 -17.41 -0.51
CA GLY A 81 24.07 -16.29 0.00
C GLY A 81 24.43 -15.29 -1.09
N VAL A 82 25.52 -14.58 -0.90
CA VAL A 82 26.01 -13.55 -1.82
C VAL A 82 27.46 -13.80 -2.20
N PHE A 83 27.76 -13.69 -3.49
CA PHE A 83 29.10 -13.62 -4.02
C PHE A 83 29.47 -12.15 -4.21
N ALA A 84 30.68 -11.75 -3.86
CA ALA A 84 31.14 -10.39 -4.07
C ALA A 84 32.64 -10.34 -4.34
N ILE A 85 33.09 -9.26 -4.95
CA ILE A 85 34.50 -8.91 -5.10
C ILE A 85 34.67 -7.43 -4.79
N ASP A 86 35.75 -7.10 -4.10
CA ASP A 86 36.12 -5.72 -3.78
C ASP A 86 37.61 -5.54 -4.07
N PRO A 87 37.98 -5.12 -5.29
CA PRO A 87 39.37 -4.98 -5.71
C PRO A 87 40.18 -3.96 -4.89
N SER A 88 39.51 -3.10 -4.12
CA SER A 88 40.18 -2.16 -3.20
C SER A 88 40.80 -2.86 -1.98
N ILE A 89 40.33 -4.06 -1.65
CA ILE A 89 40.78 -4.87 -0.51
C ILE A 89 41.51 -6.13 -1.01
N ASP A 90 40.84 -6.92 -1.84
CA ASP A 90 41.33 -8.18 -2.40
C ASP A 90 40.64 -8.41 -3.76
N ASP A 91 41.44 -8.59 -4.81
CA ASP A 91 40.94 -8.80 -6.17
C ASP A 91 40.50 -10.26 -6.44
N SER A 92 40.09 -10.95 -5.37
CA SER A 92 39.58 -12.32 -5.39
C SER A 92 38.10 -12.35 -4.98
N PRO A 93 37.21 -13.02 -5.74
CA PRO A 93 35.83 -13.20 -5.33
C PRO A 93 35.71 -13.94 -3.99
N PHE A 94 34.84 -13.46 -3.11
CA PHE A 94 34.50 -14.11 -1.86
C PHE A 94 33.00 -14.43 -1.79
N PHE A 95 32.66 -15.38 -0.94
CA PHE A 95 31.29 -15.82 -0.74
C PHE A 95 30.87 -15.67 0.72
N VAL A 96 29.73 -15.04 0.94
CA VAL A 96 29.07 -14.97 2.25
C VAL A 96 27.87 -15.89 2.22
N LYS A 97 27.96 -16.98 2.99
CA LYS A 97 26.90 -17.99 3.09
C LYS A 97 25.61 -17.36 3.65
N GLY A 98 24.51 -17.62 2.95
CA GLY A 98 23.17 -17.26 3.40
C GLY A 98 22.76 -18.09 4.61
N ILE A 99 22.00 -17.47 5.51
CA ILE A 99 21.38 -18.18 6.63
C ILE A 99 20.04 -18.74 6.13
N PRO A 100 19.81 -20.07 6.20
CA PRO A 100 18.54 -20.66 5.79
C PRO A 100 17.40 -20.08 6.62
N VAL A 101 16.40 -19.50 5.94
CA VAL A 101 15.17 -19.03 6.56
C VAL A 101 13.98 -19.69 5.88
N LYS A 102 12.89 -19.93 6.62
CA LYS A 102 11.64 -20.39 6.02
C LYS A 102 11.04 -19.23 5.22
N ALA A 103 11.36 -19.17 3.94
CA ALA A 103 10.82 -18.15 3.02
C ALA A 103 9.30 -18.33 2.91
N ILE A 104 8.55 -17.30 3.28
CA ILE A 104 7.08 -17.25 3.11
C ILE A 104 6.74 -16.54 1.79
N ASP A 105 7.42 -15.44 1.50
CA ASP A 105 7.42 -14.75 0.20
C ASP A 105 8.75 -13.96 0.07
N THR A 106 9.18 -13.67 -1.17
CA THR A 106 10.49 -13.11 -1.53
C THR A 106 10.40 -11.79 -2.30
N LEU A 107 9.18 -11.26 -2.52
CA LEU A 107 8.96 -9.98 -3.20
C LEU A 107 9.64 -8.82 -2.44
N GLY A 108 10.47 -8.02 -3.13
CA GLY A 108 11.20 -6.89 -2.54
C GLY A 108 12.46 -7.26 -1.74
N ALA A 109 12.78 -8.55 -1.55
CA ALA A 109 13.98 -8.97 -0.82
C ALA A 109 15.28 -8.47 -1.47
N GLY A 110 15.30 -8.39 -2.81
CA GLY A 110 16.43 -7.83 -3.57
C GLY A 110 16.63 -6.33 -3.34
N ASP A 111 15.54 -5.55 -3.29
CA ASP A 111 15.59 -4.11 -3.08
C ASP A 111 16.08 -3.77 -1.66
N CYS A 112 15.54 -4.47 -0.66
CA CYS A 112 16.00 -4.35 0.73
C CYS A 112 17.48 -4.73 0.86
N PHE A 113 17.91 -5.77 0.17
CA PHE A 113 19.32 -6.19 0.14
C PHE A 113 20.22 -5.10 -0.44
N ILE A 114 19.87 -4.54 -1.60
CA ILE A 114 20.64 -3.48 -2.26
C ILE A 114 20.70 -2.24 -1.36
N ALA A 115 19.56 -1.79 -0.83
CA ALA A 115 19.48 -0.60 0.01
C ALA A 115 20.34 -0.72 1.27
N ALA A 116 20.26 -1.85 1.97
CA ALA A 116 21.03 -2.04 3.19
C ALA A 116 22.53 -2.33 2.91
N SER A 117 22.87 -2.88 1.74
CA SER A 117 24.27 -2.98 1.27
C SER A 117 24.88 -1.59 1.10
N ILE A 118 24.16 -0.70 0.40
CA ILE A 118 24.57 0.68 0.16
C ILE A 118 24.73 1.43 1.50
N TRP A 119 23.78 1.26 2.41
CA TRP A 119 23.84 1.86 3.75
C TRP A 119 25.06 1.40 4.56
N GLY A 120 25.39 0.09 4.51
CA GLY A 120 26.55 -0.47 5.19
C GLY A 120 27.84 0.19 4.72
N MET A 121 28.04 0.25 3.39
CA MET A 121 29.21 0.88 2.77
C MET A 121 29.26 2.40 3.03
N TYR A 122 28.12 3.08 2.96
CA TYR A 122 28.01 4.50 3.31
C TYR A 122 28.40 4.78 4.78
N SER A 123 28.12 3.85 5.68
CA SER A 123 28.48 3.94 7.09
C SER A 123 29.95 3.59 7.39
N GLY A 124 30.79 3.49 6.36
CA GLY A 124 32.22 3.20 6.48
C GLY A 124 32.57 1.73 6.69
N LYS A 125 31.63 0.80 6.49
CA LYS A 125 31.91 -0.65 6.57
C LYS A 125 32.50 -1.15 5.25
N SER A 126 33.40 -2.13 5.33
CA SER A 126 33.86 -2.85 4.14
C SER A 126 32.70 -3.55 3.42
N VAL A 127 32.87 -3.94 2.15
CA VAL A 127 31.86 -4.74 1.42
C VAL A 127 31.55 -6.01 2.19
N LEU A 128 32.57 -6.72 2.70
CA LEU A 128 32.41 -7.93 3.48
C LEU A 128 31.60 -7.70 4.77
N GLU A 129 31.88 -6.64 5.52
CA GLU A 129 31.13 -6.31 6.73
C GLU A 129 29.70 -5.88 6.42
N SER A 130 29.50 -5.14 5.33
CA SER A 130 28.17 -4.77 4.83
C SER A 130 27.37 -6.02 4.50
N MET A 131 27.98 -7.02 3.83
CA MET A 131 27.35 -8.31 3.55
C MET A 131 27.04 -9.13 4.81
N LYS A 132 27.86 -9.02 5.86
CA LYS A 132 27.64 -9.71 7.15
C LYS A 132 26.55 -9.06 8.00
N VAL A 133 26.45 -7.73 8.02
CA VAL A 133 25.42 -6.98 8.78
C VAL A 133 24.03 -7.17 8.19
N LEU A 134 23.94 -7.38 6.88
CA LEU A 134 22.70 -7.72 6.17
C LEU A 134 22.05 -9.02 6.66
N LEU A 135 22.85 -9.99 7.12
CA LEU A 135 22.34 -11.25 7.69
C LEU A 135 21.58 -11.04 9.01
N ILE A 136 21.80 -9.91 9.69
CA ILE A 136 21.09 -9.51 10.91
C ILE A 136 19.86 -8.65 10.57
N ILE A 137 19.88 -7.89 9.47
CA ILE A 137 18.72 -7.08 9.04
C ILE A 137 17.63 -7.98 8.44
N SER A 138 17.96 -9.11 7.81
CA SER A 138 16.98 -10.17 7.49
C SER A 138 16.38 -10.82 8.76
N PHE A 139 17.01 -10.65 9.91
CA PHE A 139 16.50 -11.03 11.24
C PHE A 139 15.58 -9.97 11.87
N ILE A 140 15.54 -8.75 11.31
CA ILE A 140 14.60 -7.66 11.68
C ILE A 140 13.58 -7.45 10.54
N VAL A 141 13.18 -8.52 9.86
CA VAL A 141 11.80 -8.63 9.36
C VAL A 141 11.02 -9.46 10.38
N GLY A 142 11.11 -9.03 11.64
CA GLY A 142 10.29 -9.55 12.71
C GLY A 142 8.86 -9.11 12.44
N VAL A 143 8.03 -10.06 12.02
CA VAL A 143 6.56 -9.96 11.89
C VAL A 143 6.13 -8.66 11.22
N SER A 144 6.03 -8.69 9.89
CA SER A 144 5.32 -7.65 9.15
C SER A 144 3.83 -7.75 9.51
N SER A 145 3.46 -7.26 10.69
CA SER A 145 2.08 -7.14 11.12
C SER A 145 1.44 -6.02 10.29
N THR A 146 0.24 -6.28 9.79
CA THR A 146 -0.50 -5.28 9.02
C THR A 146 -0.90 -4.15 9.96
N PHE A 147 -1.58 -4.49 11.07
CA PHE A 147 -1.77 -3.61 12.22
C PHE A 147 -0.61 -3.69 13.20
N THR A 148 -0.49 -2.71 14.09
CA THR A 148 0.46 -2.86 15.21
C THR A 148 0.05 -4.01 16.14
N PRO A 149 0.99 -4.71 16.79
CA PRO A 149 0.66 -5.77 17.74
C PRO A 149 -0.27 -5.32 18.86
N HIS A 150 -0.20 -4.05 19.26
CA HIS A 150 -1.10 -3.48 20.26
C HIS A 150 -2.55 -3.43 19.78
N PHE A 151 -2.78 -3.01 18.54
CA PHE A 151 -4.14 -2.94 18.02
C PHE A 151 -4.68 -4.35 17.74
N GLU A 152 -3.87 -5.26 17.21
CA GLU A 152 -4.28 -6.68 17.06
C GLU A 152 -4.65 -7.32 18.40
N ALA A 153 -3.87 -7.06 19.46
CA ALA A 153 -4.20 -7.53 20.81
C ALA A 153 -5.52 -6.94 21.30
N TYR A 154 -5.77 -5.65 21.04
CA TYR A 154 -7.06 -5.03 21.35
C TYR A 154 -8.21 -5.72 20.60
N LEU A 155 -8.07 -5.96 19.29
CA LEU A 155 -9.10 -6.64 18.50
C LEU A 155 -9.40 -8.03 19.06
N ARG A 156 -8.36 -8.82 19.37
CA ARG A 156 -8.51 -10.17 19.94
C ARG A 156 -9.17 -10.20 21.31
N ASN A 157 -8.96 -9.17 22.12
CA ASN A 157 -9.45 -9.13 23.49
C ASN A 157 -10.87 -8.54 23.62
N ASN A 158 -11.38 -7.85 22.58
CA ASN A 158 -12.63 -7.08 22.67
C ASN A 158 -13.69 -7.49 21.64
N PHE A 159 -13.37 -8.36 20.69
CA PHE A 159 -14.28 -8.81 19.63
C PHE A 159 -14.30 -10.34 19.53
N ASP A 160 -15.27 -10.87 18.78
CA ASP A 160 -15.46 -12.30 18.60
C ASP A 160 -14.22 -13.01 18.03
N ASP A 161 -14.10 -14.30 18.33
CA ASP A 161 -13.00 -15.14 17.87
C ASP A 161 -12.82 -15.08 16.34
N GLY A 162 -11.60 -14.73 15.91
CA GLY A 162 -11.25 -14.62 14.49
C GLY A 162 -11.50 -13.23 13.87
N PHE A 163 -12.08 -12.30 14.61
CA PHE A 163 -12.25 -10.91 14.19
C PHE A 163 -10.90 -10.22 13.90
N ASP A 164 -9.89 -10.47 14.73
CA ASP A 164 -8.53 -9.95 14.53
C ASP A 164 -7.98 -10.38 13.17
N LYS A 165 -8.10 -11.66 12.81
CA LYS A 165 -7.66 -12.18 11.50
C LYS A 165 -8.44 -11.57 10.34
N GLN A 166 -9.76 -11.43 10.48
CA GLN A 166 -10.62 -10.81 9.47
C GLN A 166 -10.18 -9.38 9.18
N MET A 167 -9.76 -8.62 10.20
CA MET A 167 -9.33 -7.23 10.04
C MET A 167 -7.86 -7.11 9.64
N THR A 168 -6.98 -7.93 10.21
CA THR A 168 -5.53 -7.91 9.96
C THR A 168 -5.24 -8.21 8.49
N ARG A 169 -5.98 -9.13 7.85
CA ARG A 169 -5.78 -9.44 6.42
C ARG A 169 -4.33 -9.77 6.05
N SER A 170 -3.66 -10.56 6.87
CA SER A 170 -2.30 -11.05 6.61
C SER A 170 -2.22 -11.96 5.38
N ASP A 171 -3.36 -12.42 4.87
CA ASP A 171 -3.54 -13.15 3.61
C ASP A 171 -3.39 -12.27 2.37
N MET A 172 -3.42 -10.94 2.50
CA MET A 172 -3.45 -9.97 1.39
C MET A 172 -2.06 -9.47 0.94
N GLY A 173 -1.00 -10.23 1.23
CA GLY A 173 0.38 -9.91 0.88
C GLY A 173 1.12 -9.12 1.97
N PHE A 174 2.35 -8.70 1.68
CA PHE A 174 3.25 -8.15 2.69
C PHE A 174 2.86 -6.76 3.23
N GLY A 175 3.02 -6.60 4.54
CA GLY A 175 2.97 -5.31 5.23
C GLY A 175 1.64 -4.57 5.08
N LEU A 176 1.74 -3.28 4.86
CA LEU A 176 0.59 -2.37 4.84
C LEU A 176 -0.32 -2.53 3.60
N MET A 177 -0.08 -3.55 2.77
CA MET A 177 -0.93 -3.91 1.64
C MET A 177 -2.29 -4.41 2.12
N GLY A 178 -2.30 -5.27 3.14
CA GLY A 178 -3.53 -5.84 3.70
C GLY A 178 -4.27 -4.86 4.60
N SER A 179 -3.60 -4.41 5.65
CA SER A 179 -4.16 -3.48 6.64
C SER A 179 -3.05 -2.64 7.27
N PHE A 180 -3.42 -1.54 7.92
CA PHE A 180 -2.50 -0.69 8.67
C PHE A 180 -3.19 0.10 9.77
N GLY A 181 -2.44 0.45 10.81
CA GLY A 181 -2.89 1.30 11.91
C GLY A 181 -2.69 0.69 13.29
N GLY A 182 -2.94 1.50 14.31
CA GLY A 182 -2.78 1.12 15.72
C GLY A 182 -1.59 1.82 16.39
N LYS A 183 -1.63 1.87 17.72
CA LYS A 183 -0.52 2.40 18.53
C LYS A 183 0.65 1.43 18.52
N GLN A 184 1.87 1.92 18.51
CA GLN A 184 3.06 1.09 18.75
C GLN A 184 3.10 0.60 20.20
N SER A 185 2.66 1.44 21.13
CA SER A 185 2.63 1.12 22.56
C SER A 185 1.47 1.80 23.27
N GLN A 186 1.22 1.39 24.51
CA GLN A 186 0.21 2.03 25.37
C GLN A 186 0.53 3.52 25.63
N ASN A 187 1.79 3.94 25.47
CA ASN A 187 2.23 5.32 25.71
C ASN A 187 1.95 6.25 24.52
N ASP A 188 1.53 5.72 23.38
CA ASP A 188 1.22 6.54 22.21
C ASP A 188 -0.04 7.36 22.45
N ILE A 189 0.09 8.67 22.25
CA ILE A 189 -0.98 9.64 22.47
C ILE A 189 -1.63 9.95 21.12
N ILE A 190 -2.94 9.72 21.06
CA ILE A 190 -3.79 10.13 19.93
C ILE A 190 -4.19 11.58 20.18
N LYS A 191 -3.77 12.48 19.29
CA LYS A 191 -3.99 13.93 19.39
C LYS A 191 -5.09 14.40 18.46
N ARG A 192 -5.31 13.69 17.36
CA ARG A 192 -6.28 13.99 16.31
C ARG A 192 -7.28 12.84 16.19
N LYS A 193 -8.46 13.15 15.67
CA LYS A 193 -9.45 12.12 15.30
C LYS A 193 -8.82 11.17 14.27
N PRO A 194 -8.87 9.85 14.49
CA PRO A 194 -8.27 8.89 13.57
C PRO A 194 -8.96 8.93 12.20
N ILE A 195 -8.22 8.59 11.16
CA ILE A 195 -8.70 8.51 9.78
C ILE A 195 -8.74 7.06 9.34
N ILE A 196 -9.89 6.61 8.86
CA ILE A 196 -10.12 5.30 8.25
C ILE A 196 -10.17 5.48 6.74
N PHE A 197 -9.31 4.74 6.04
CA PHE A 197 -9.28 4.68 4.59
C PHE A 197 -10.00 3.42 4.09
N VAL A 198 -10.95 3.59 3.17
CA VAL A 198 -11.75 2.50 2.61
C VAL A 198 -11.59 2.45 1.09
N HIS A 199 -10.98 1.37 0.59
CA HIS A 199 -10.58 1.24 -0.80
C HIS A 199 -11.75 0.90 -1.74
N GLY A 200 -11.51 1.01 -3.05
CA GLY A 200 -12.45 0.61 -4.10
C GLY A 200 -12.43 -0.88 -4.40
N VAL A 201 -13.32 -1.30 -5.29
CA VAL A 201 -13.31 -2.67 -5.84
C VAL A 201 -11.98 -2.96 -6.54
N THR A 202 -11.56 -4.23 -6.55
CA THR A 202 -10.28 -4.68 -7.13
C THR A 202 -9.00 -4.12 -6.49
N LEU A 203 -9.12 -3.42 -5.35
CA LEU A 203 -7.99 -2.80 -4.65
C LEU A 203 -7.82 -3.39 -3.26
N ARG A 204 -6.79 -2.90 -2.57
CA ARG A 204 -6.44 -3.23 -1.18
C ARG A 204 -6.17 -1.95 -0.40
N ALA A 205 -6.11 -2.03 0.92
CA ALA A 205 -5.83 -0.88 1.79
C ALA A 205 -4.55 -0.13 1.38
N GLY A 206 -3.53 -0.85 0.90
CA GLY A 206 -2.26 -0.25 0.49
C GLY A 206 -2.33 0.78 -0.65
N ILE A 207 -3.45 0.92 -1.38
CA ILE A 207 -3.64 2.03 -2.33
C ILE A 207 -3.51 3.41 -1.66
N PHE A 208 -3.79 3.49 -0.36
CA PHE A 208 -3.69 4.71 0.44
C PHE A 208 -2.29 4.95 1.02
N MET A 209 -1.25 4.19 0.65
CA MET A 209 0.09 4.40 1.21
C MET A 209 0.61 5.82 0.93
N GLY A 210 0.31 6.35 -0.27
CA GLY A 210 0.63 7.72 -0.63
C GLY A 210 -0.16 8.77 0.17
N HIS A 211 -1.30 8.41 0.76
CA HIS A 211 -2.09 9.24 1.69
C HIS A 211 -1.50 9.14 3.09
N VAL A 212 -1.22 7.94 3.57
CA VAL A 212 -0.58 7.70 4.88
C VAL A 212 0.71 8.51 4.99
N GLN A 213 1.58 8.45 3.98
CA GLN A 213 2.81 9.23 3.95
C GLN A 213 2.55 10.74 3.93
N TYR A 214 1.60 11.20 3.10
CA TYR A 214 1.30 12.64 2.99
C TYR A 214 0.74 13.19 4.30
N PHE A 215 -0.20 12.47 4.93
CA PHE A 215 -0.88 12.89 6.15
C PHE A 215 0.08 12.81 7.34
N HIS A 216 1.00 11.83 7.35
CA HIS A 216 2.07 11.75 8.33
C HIS A 216 3.00 12.97 8.27
N HIS A 217 3.45 13.37 7.06
CA HIS A 217 4.23 14.60 6.89
C HIS A 217 3.47 15.87 7.29
N ALA A 218 2.12 15.86 7.20
CA ALA A 218 1.26 16.94 7.67
C ALA A 218 0.96 16.88 9.19
N GLY A 219 1.57 15.95 9.94
CA GLY A 219 1.52 15.92 11.40
C GLY A 219 0.53 14.92 12.00
N TYR A 220 -0.02 13.99 11.22
CA TYR A 220 -0.68 12.78 11.77
C TYR A 220 0.36 11.77 12.23
N SER A 221 0.09 11.06 13.31
CA SER A 221 0.86 9.89 13.73
C SER A 221 0.36 8.63 13.04
N MET A 222 1.19 7.59 12.96
CA MET A 222 0.75 6.28 12.44
C MET A 222 -0.33 5.63 13.33
N ALA A 223 -0.44 6.04 14.59
CA ALA A 223 -1.49 5.63 15.52
C ALA A 223 -2.87 6.26 15.21
N GLU A 224 -2.94 7.18 14.25
CA GLU A 224 -4.16 7.89 13.86
C GLU A 224 -4.60 7.54 12.42
N LEU A 225 -3.90 6.65 11.72
CA LEU A 225 -4.15 6.32 10.31
C LEU A 225 -4.45 4.83 10.18
N TYR A 226 -5.63 4.50 9.66
CA TYR A 226 -6.17 3.15 9.68
C TYR A 226 -6.71 2.72 8.31
N GLY A 227 -6.48 1.46 7.94
CA GLY A 227 -7.06 0.87 6.75
C GLY A 227 -7.11 -0.65 6.87
N THR A 228 -8.14 -1.26 6.27
CA THR A 228 -8.25 -2.71 6.13
C THR A 228 -8.74 -3.05 4.74
N THR A 229 -8.33 -4.22 4.23
CA THR A 229 -8.81 -4.73 2.96
C THR A 229 -10.11 -5.50 3.17
N TYR A 230 -11.19 -5.12 2.49
CA TYR A 230 -12.41 -5.93 2.44
C TYR A 230 -12.42 -6.85 1.21
N GLY A 231 -13.26 -7.88 1.26
CA GLY A 231 -13.39 -8.86 0.17
C GLY A 231 -12.10 -9.64 -0.10
N ASP A 232 -11.89 -10.01 -1.35
CA ASP A 232 -10.77 -10.84 -1.78
C ASP A 232 -9.52 -10.05 -2.22
N GLY A 233 -9.51 -8.73 -2.00
CA GLY A 233 -8.39 -7.86 -2.37
C GLY A 233 -8.09 -7.84 -3.88
N GLY A 234 -9.11 -8.05 -4.70
CA GLY A 234 -9.09 -7.89 -6.15
C GLY A 234 -8.88 -9.15 -6.97
N ILE A 235 -9.21 -10.31 -6.41
CA ILE A 235 -9.27 -11.57 -7.15
C ILE A 235 -10.51 -11.57 -8.06
N THR A 236 -11.66 -11.15 -7.54
CA THR A 236 -12.89 -11.03 -8.33
C THR A 236 -12.83 -9.79 -9.22
N PRO A 237 -13.04 -9.92 -10.55
CA PRO A 237 -13.06 -8.77 -11.45
C PRO A 237 -14.18 -7.78 -11.11
N MET A 238 -13.92 -6.49 -11.32
CA MET A 238 -14.77 -5.36 -10.93
C MET A 238 -16.27 -5.56 -11.19
N PHE A 239 -16.65 -5.96 -12.40
CA PHE A 239 -18.06 -6.10 -12.79
C PHE A 239 -18.79 -7.29 -12.15
N PHE A 240 -18.04 -8.23 -11.55
CA PHE A 240 -18.59 -9.39 -10.87
C PHE A 240 -18.57 -9.26 -9.34
N LYS A 241 -17.87 -8.26 -8.80
CA LYS A 241 -17.85 -7.99 -7.36
C LYS A 241 -18.99 -7.06 -7.00
N ALA A 242 -20.06 -7.63 -6.44
CA ALA A 242 -21.13 -6.86 -5.83
C ALA A 242 -20.74 -6.37 -4.44
N MET A 243 -21.50 -5.42 -3.91
CA MET A 243 -21.39 -4.99 -2.53
C MET A 243 -22.04 -6.04 -1.61
N GLU A 244 -21.23 -6.96 -1.10
CA GLU A 244 -21.70 -8.08 -0.27
C GLU A 244 -21.89 -7.64 1.20
N CYS A 245 -22.87 -8.23 1.89
CA CYS A 245 -23.12 -7.95 3.30
C CYS A 245 -21.87 -8.14 4.16
N ASN A 246 -21.04 -9.14 3.83
CA ASN A 246 -19.82 -9.40 4.57
C ASN A 246 -18.80 -8.26 4.49
N ASP A 247 -18.66 -7.63 3.31
CA ASP A 247 -17.78 -6.47 3.13
C ASP A 247 -18.28 -5.26 3.95
N VAL A 248 -19.61 -5.06 3.96
CA VAL A 248 -20.27 -4.02 4.77
C VAL A 248 -20.07 -4.27 6.26
N LYS A 249 -20.30 -5.49 6.74
CA LYS A 249 -20.09 -5.88 8.14
C LYS A 249 -18.64 -5.66 8.55
N GLN A 250 -17.69 -6.02 7.68
CA GLN A 250 -16.28 -5.82 7.95
C GLN A 250 -15.95 -4.34 8.15
N ILE A 251 -16.35 -3.46 7.22
CA ILE A 251 -16.10 -2.02 7.36
C ILE A 251 -16.85 -1.41 8.54
N ARG A 252 -18.08 -1.86 8.81
CA ARG A 252 -18.85 -1.41 9.96
C ARG A 252 -18.13 -1.72 11.27
N ASN A 253 -17.75 -2.98 11.48
CA ASN A 253 -17.08 -3.40 12.70
C ASN A 253 -15.70 -2.74 12.82
N PHE A 254 -15.03 -2.45 11.70
CA PHE A 254 -13.76 -1.71 11.70
C PHE A 254 -13.94 -0.26 12.17
N ILE A 255 -15.02 0.43 11.76
CA ILE A 255 -15.36 1.77 12.25
C ILE A 255 -15.58 1.74 13.77
N GLU A 256 -16.38 0.80 14.27
CA GLU A 256 -16.64 0.65 15.70
C GLU A 256 -15.36 0.32 16.48
N ALA A 257 -14.51 -0.57 15.96
CA ALA A 257 -13.26 -0.95 16.58
C ALA A 257 -12.27 0.21 16.68
N VAL A 258 -12.08 0.98 15.63
CA VAL A 258 -11.17 2.15 15.65
C VAL A 258 -11.74 3.25 16.55
N SER A 259 -13.04 3.53 16.48
CA SER A 259 -13.67 4.53 17.34
C SER A 259 -13.51 4.18 18.83
N SER A 260 -13.79 2.92 19.19
CA SER A 260 -13.67 2.43 20.57
C SER A 260 -12.21 2.36 21.04
N TYR A 261 -11.29 1.86 20.20
CA TYR A 261 -9.86 1.77 20.52
C TYR A 261 -9.21 3.14 20.78
N THR A 262 -9.62 4.14 20.01
CA THR A 262 -9.09 5.51 20.10
C THR A 262 -9.88 6.39 21.06
N ASN A 263 -11.04 5.91 21.55
CA ASN A 263 -12.00 6.67 22.33
C ASN A 263 -12.34 8.02 21.66
N SER A 264 -12.62 7.98 20.36
CA SER A 264 -12.82 9.16 19.52
C SER A 264 -13.83 8.88 18.41
N THR A 265 -14.44 9.94 17.86
CA THR A 265 -15.09 9.83 16.56
C THR A 265 -14.03 9.69 15.46
N VAL A 266 -14.40 9.07 14.35
CA VAL A 266 -13.49 8.78 13.24
C VAL A 266 -13.77 9.69 12.06
N ASN A 267 -12.74 9.93 11.27
CA ASN A 267 -12.85 10.47 9.92
C ASN A 267 -12.76 9.31 8.93
N ILE A 268 -13.50 9.38 7.82
CA ILE A 268 -13.52 8.33 6.81
C ILE A 268 -13.22 8.94 5.44
N ILE A 269 -12.22 8.39 4.76
CA ILE A 269 -11.95 8.68 3.34
C ILE A 269 -12.22 7.39 2.56
N ALA A 270 -13.33 7.40 1.82
CA ALA A 270 -13.79 6.26 1.06
C ALA A 270 -13.64 6.52 -0.44
N TYR A 271 -13.17 5.51 -1.18
CA TYR A 271 -12.88 5.64 -2.62
C TYR A 271 -13.69 4.63 -3.44
N SER A 272 -14.25 5.07 -4.57
CA SER A 272 -14.94 4.19 -5.53
C SER A 272 -16.04 3.37 -4.84
N MET A 273 -16.05 2.04 -4.99
CA MET A 273 -16.99 1.15 -4.29
C MET A 273 -16.93 1.24 -2.76
N GLY A 274 -15.78 1.66 -2.20
CA GLY A 274 -15.65 1.94 -0.78
C GLY A 274 -16.65 2.98 -0.28
N VAL A 275 -17.06 3.94 -1.13
CA VAL A 275 -18.07 4.93 -0.78
C VAL A 275 -19.41 4.26 -0.49
N ALA A 276 -19.89 3.39 -1.39
CA ALA A 276 -21.16 2.68 -1.19
C ALA A 276 -21.11 1.75 0.03
N ILE A 277 -19.99 1.02 0.21
CA ILE A 277 -19.77 0.12 1.34
C ILE A 277 -19.81 0.89 2.66
N SER A 278 -19.02 1.95 2.78
CA SER A 278 -18.97 2.77 4.00
C SER A 278 -20.32 3.43 4.28
N ARG A 279 -20.99 3.96 3.26
CA ARG A 279 -22.33 4.53 3.39
C ARG A 279 -23.34 3.50 3.91
N LYS A 280 -23.29 2.25 3.45
CA LYS A 280 -24.17 1.20 3.97
C LYS A 280 -23.77 0.75 5.39
N ALA A 281 -22.47 0.68 5.68
CA ALA A 281 -21.95 0.34 7.01
C ALA A 281 -22.41 1.37 8.06
N ILE A 282 -22.38 2.66 7.70
CA ILE A 282 -22.83 3.77 8.55
C ILE A 282 -24.35 3.80 8.66
N LEU A 283 -25.09 3.59 7.57
CA LEU A 283 -26.56 3.59 7.58
C LEU A 283 -27.14 2.47 8.45
N GLY A 284 -26.47 1.32 8.49
CA GLY A 284 -26.98 0.13 9.18
C GLY A 284 -28.23 -0.46 8.50
N GLY A 285 -29.17 -0.92 9.32
CA GLY A 285 -30.39 -1.58 8.84
C GLY A 285 -30.13 -2.98 8.29
N ARG A 286 -30.91 -3.42 7.30
CA ARG A 286 -30.77 -4.77 6.70
C ARG A 286 -29.86 -4.76 5.48
N CYS A 287 -29.03 -5.79 5.33
CA CYS A 287 -28.28 -6.07 4.09
C CYS A 287 -29.24 -6.40 2.94
N VAL A 288 -28.88 -6.04 1.72
CA VAL A 288 -29.74 -6.23 0.53
C VAL A 288 -29.71 -7.66 0.03
N ASP A 289 -28.54 -8.29 0.06
CA ASP A 289 -28.25 -9.64 -0.43
C ASP A 289 -28.61 -10.73 0.59
N THR A 290 -28.28 -10.55 1.88
CA THR A 290 -28.51 -11.59 2.91
C THR A 290 -29.66 -11.30 3.85
N ASN A 291 -30.22 -10.08 3.83
CA ASN A 291 -31.25 -9.61 4.77
C ASN A 291 -30.84 -9.60 6.27
N GLU A 292 -29.55 -9.83 6.56
CA GLU A 292 -28.98 -9.73 7.91
C GLU A 292 -29.09 -8.32 8.47
N TYR A 293 -29.32 -8.20 9.78
CA TYR A 293 -29.40 -6.91 10.45
C TYR A 293 -28.01 -6.44 10.87
N LEU A 294 -27.61 -5.27 10.37
CA LEU A 294 -26.32 -4.63 10.64
C LEU A 294 -26.32 -3.84 11.96
N GLY A 295 -27.50 -3.52 12.52
CA GLY A 295 -27.63 -2.63 13.67
C GLY A 295 -28.06 -1.21 13.30
N GLU A 296 -28.08 -0.36 14.32
CA GLU A 296 -28.45 1.06 14.21
C GLU A 296 -27.40 1.89 13.45
N PRO A 297 -27.74 3.10 12.98
CA PRO A 297 -26.78 3.96 12.30
C PRO A 297 -25.55 4.31 13.13
N LEU A 298 -24.37 4.35 12.51
CA LEU A 298 -23.10 4.77 13.13
C LEU A 298 -22.81 6.26 12.96
N THR A 299 -23.80 7.07 12.55
CA THR A 299 -23.63 8.50 12.26
C THR A 299 -22.90 9.23 13.38
N ASN A 300 -23.20 8.91 14.65
CA ASN A 300 -22.59 9.54 15.82
C ASN A 300 -21.12 9.15 16.07
N LEU A 301 -20.61 8.13 15.39
CA LEU A 301 -19.20 7.74 15.47
C LEU A 301 -18.35 8.41 14.38
N VAL A 302 -18.97 9.03 13.36
CA VAL A 302 -18.27 9.60 12.21
C VAL A 302 -18.31 11.12 12.27
N ASP A 303 -17.14 11.73 12.38
CA ASP A 303 -16.99 13.18 12.38
C ASP A 303 -17.06 13.75 10.96
N THR A 304 -16.17 13.26 10.09
CA THR A 304 -16.10 13.69 8.71
C THR A 304 -16.06 12.49 7.77
N PHE A 305 -16.96 12.46 6.79
CA PHE A 305 -16.98 11.48 5.72
C PHE A 305 -16.62 12.16 4.39
N ILE A 306 -15.63 11.63 3.68
CA ILE A 306 -15.22 12.10 2.36
C ILE A 306 -15.39 10.95 1.37
N GLY A 307 -16.27 11.13 0.40
CA GLY A 307 -16.41 10.22 -0.73
C GLY A 307 -15.62 10.72 -1.94
N VAL A 308 -14.67 9.90 -2.41
CA VAL A 308 -13.82 10.22 -3.57
C VAL A 308 -14.18 9.30 -4.72
N ALA A 309 -14.64 9.86 -5.84
CA ALA A 309 -15.01 9.12 -7.05
C ALA A 309 -15.94 7.93 -6.76
N GLY A 310 -16.90 8.12 -5.85
CA GLY A 310 -17.74 7.04 -5.34
C GLY A 310 -18.77 6.56 -6.36
N VAL A 311 -19.25 5.33 -6.19
CA VAL A 311 -20.43 4.80 -6.91
C VAL A 311 -21.70 5.04 -6.08
N ALA A 312 -21.92 6.28 -5.63
CA ALA A 312 -23.00 6.65 -4.73
C ALA A 312 -24.40 6.41 -5.34
N TYR A 313 -24.49 6.57 -6.66
CA TYR A 313 -25.68 6.29 -7.47
C TYR A 313 -25.48 5.09 -8.42
N GLY A 314 -24.42 4.30 -8.20
CA GLY A 314 -24.02 3.20 -9.08
C GLY A 314 -23.00 3.61 -10.15
N LEU A 315 -22.99 2.87 -11.26
CA LEU A 315 -22.12 3.09 -12.42
C LEU A 315 -22.96 3.51 -13.63
N GLU A 316 -22.44 4.43 -14.45
CA GLU A 316 -23.07 4.81 -15.71
C GLU A 316 -23.06 3.63 -16.69
N ASN A 317 -24.17 3.43 -17.41
CA ASN A 317 -24.36 2.30 -18.34
C ASN A 317 -24.21 0.90 -17.71
N CYS A 318 -24.42 0.77 -16.40
CA CYS A 318 -24.34 -0.52 -15.72
C CYS A 318 -25.48 -1.46 -16.20
N PRO A 319 -25.18 -2.62 -16.82
CA PRO A 319 -26.21 -3.52 -17.31
C PRO A 319 -27.04 -4.11 -16.16
N THR A 320 -28.37 -4.11 -16.30
CA THR A 320 -29.32 -4.56 -15.25
C THR A 320 -29.14 -6.02 -14.81
N PHE A 321 -28.47 -6.86 -15.60
CA PHE A 321 -28.18 -8.25 -15.25
C PHE A 321 -26.91 -8.43 -14.40
N MET A 322 -26.09 -7.38 -14.22
CA MET A 322 -24.86 -7.48 -13.44
C MET A 322 -25.11 -7.17 -11.96
N LYS A 323 -24.69 -8.07 -11.07
CA LYS A 323 -24.91 -7.95 -9.62
C LYS A 323 -24.28 -6.68 -9.02
N ALA A 324 -23.18 -6.19 -9.59
CA ALA A 324 -22.54 -4.94 -9.16
C ALA A 324 -23.41 -3.68 -9.39
N CYS A 325 -24.42 -3.79 -10.26
CA CYS A 325 -25.31 -2.69 -10.64
C CYS A 325 -26.60 -2.61 -9.82
N ASN A 326 -26.87 -3.59 -8.95
CA ASN A 326 -28.08 -3.60 -8.15
C ASN A 326 -27.99 -2.48 -7.11
N LEU A 327 -28.71 -1.39 -7.37
CA LEU A 327 -28.76 -0.19 -6.55
C LEU A 327 -29.14 -0.53 -5.11
N ILE A 328 -28.24 -0.25 -4.19
CA ILE A 328 -28.49 -0.36 -2.76
C ILE A 328 -29.00 1.01 -2.32
N ASP A 329 -30.11 1.03 -1.59
CA ASP A 329 -30.81 2.26 -1.21
C ASP A 329 -30.10 3.00 -0.05
N VAL A 330 -28.81 3.30 -0.25
CA VAL A 330 -28.02 4.25 0.57
C VAL A 330 -28.51 5.68 0.40
N ASN A 331 -29.36 5.95 -0.60
CA ASN A 331 -29.94 7.26 -0.87
C ASN A 331 -31.38 7.42 -0.31
N SER A 332 -31.88 6.44 0.46
CA SER A 332 -33.23 6.45 1.06
C SER A 332 -33.46 7.60 2.03
N LYS A 333 -32.39 8.09 2.67
CA LYS A 333 -32.46 9.15 3.65
C LYS A 333 -32.61 10.51 2.98
N LYS A 334 -33.51 11.33 3.51
CA LYS A 334 -33.73 12.72 3.07
C LYS A 334 -32.87 13.74 3.81
N SER A 335 -31.78 13.27 4.42
CA SER A 335 -30.82 14.07 5.18
C SER A 335 -29.47 13.38 5.14
N MET A 336 -28.42 14.16 5.36
CA MET A 336 -27.07 13.67 5.60
C MET A 336 -27.07 12.69 6.78
N TYR A 337 -26.35 11.57 6.65
CA TYR A 337 -26.26 10.55 7.71
C TYR A 337 -24.85 9.93 7.83
N GLU A 338 -23.96 10.22 6.89
CA GLU A 338 -22.64 9.62 6.80
C GLU A 338 -21.71 10.10 7.93
N GLY A 339 -21.96 11.27 8.51
CA GLY A 339 -21.23 11.82 9.65
C GLY A 339 -21.73 13.22 10.01
N PHE A 340 -21.00 13.94 10.87
CA PHE A 340 -21.31 15.34 11.18
C PHE A 340 -20.96 16.30 10.04
N ASN A 341 -19.96 15.95 9.23
CA ASN A 341 -19.52 16.69 8.06
C ASN A 341 -19.35 15.70 6.89
N VAL A 342 -19.85 16.03 5.72
CA VAL A 342 -19.83 15.16 4.54
C VAL A 342 -19.35 15.94 3.34
N PHE A 343 -18.36 15.40 2.64
CA PHE A 343 -17.78 16.02 1.46
C PHE A 343 -17.67 15.04 0.29
N GLY A 344 -17.93 15.55 -0.91
CA GLY A 344 -17.76 14.81 -2.16
C GLY A 344 -16.56 15.31 -2.95
N ILE A 345 -15.82 14.40 -3.59
CA ILE A 345 -14.80 14.74 -4.59
C ILE A 345 -15.04 13.87 -5.82
N TYR A 346 -15.23 14.47 -6.99
CA TYR A 346 -15.36 13.73 -8.23
C TYR A 346 -14.75 14.48 -9.42
N SER A 347 -14.65 13.79 -10.56
CA SER A 347 -14.13 14.37 -11.79
C SER A 347 -15.02 14.07 -12.99
N LYS A 348 -15.16 15.05 -13.89
CA LYS A 348 -15.89 14.92 -15.15
C LYS A 348 -15.22 14.00 -16.17
N ASP A 349 -13.92 13.76 -16.04
CA ASP A 349 -13.18 12.78 -16.87
C ASP A 349 -13.02 11.42 -16.18
N ASP A 350 -13.77 11.18 -15.09
CA ASP A 350 -13.94 9.84 -14.55
C ASP A 350 -14.89 9.02 -15.43
N ARG A 351 -14.30 8.31 -16.40
CA ARG A 351 -15.02 7.43 -17.33
C ARG A 351 -15.32 6.05 -16.76
N LEU A 352 -14.77 5.72 -15.59
CA LEU A 352 -14.99 4.40 -14.99
C LEU A 352 -16.33 4.39 -14.25
N VAL A 353 -16.55 5.40 -13.41
CA VAL A 353 -17.85 5.56 -12.74
C VAL A 353 -18.87 6.21 -13.67
N GLY A 354 -18.41 7.13 -14.52
CA GLY A 354 -19.24 7.88 -15.43
C GLY A 354 -19.89 9.08 -14.77
N GLN A 355 -20.80 9.72 -15.50
CA GLN A 355 -21.36 11.02 -15.11
C GLN A 355 -22.84 10.93 -14.74
N ASN A 356 -23.68 10.25 -15.52
CA ASN A 356 -25.12 10.20 -15.27
C ASN A 356 -25.59 8.81 -14.80
N CYS A 357 -25.95 8.74 -13.53
CA CYS A 357 -26.50 7.55 -12.89
C CYS A 357 -27.93 7.84 -12.41
N CYS A 358 -28.91 7.38 -13.18
CA CYS A 358 -30.34 7.56 -12.88
C CYS A 358 -30.75 9.04 -12.72
N GLY A 359 -30.17 9.94 -13.51
CA GLY A 359 -30.46 11.38 -13.46
C GLY A 359 -29.65 12.15 -12.40
N HIS A 360 -28.74 11.47 -11.70
CA HIS A 360 -27.84 12.07 -10.72
C HIS A 360 -26.39 11.98 -11.18
N GLN A 361 -25.56 12.91 -10.69
CA GLN A 361 -24.12 12.78 -10.88
C GLN A 361 -23.63 11.54 -10.11
N CYS A 362 -23.01 10.58 -10.80
CA CYS A 362 -22.78 9.23 -10.25
C CYS A 362 -22.04 9.20 -8.90
N SER A 363 -21.07 10.10 -8.72
CA SER A 363 -20.26 10.23 -7.51
C SER A 363 -20.73 11.31 -6.53
N GLU A 364 -21.86 11.94 -6.80
CA GLU A 364 -22.43 12.95 -5.91
C GLU A 364 -22.92 12.33 -4.60
N LEU A 365 -22.69 13.05 -3.51
CA LEU A 365 -23.23 12.75 -2.19
C LEU A 365 -24.33 13.76 -1.87
N THR A 366 -25.57 13.32 -1.97
CA THR A 366 -26.72 14.19 -1.70
C THR A 366 -26.70 14.65 -0.24
N PHE A 367 -26.91 15.95 -0.04
CA PHE A 367 -26.83 16.64 1.26
C PHE A 367 -25.41 16.81 1.84
N ALA A 368 -24.35 16.60 1.05
CA ALA A 368 -22.99 16.95 1.47
C ALA A 368 -22.86 18.43 1.81
N ASN A 369 -22.02 18.75 2.81
CA ASN A 369 -21.64 20.10 3.18
C ASN A 369 -20.94 20.83 2.03
N GLY A 370 -20.10 20.12 1.29
CA GLY A 370 -19.33 20.67 0.18
C GLY A 370 -18.92 19.61 -0.83
N THR A 371 -18.69 20.04 -2.07
CA THR A 371 -18.28 19.15 -3.15
C THR A 371 -17.17 19.81 -3.97
N SER A 372 -16.08 19.07 -4.20
CA SER A 372 -14.98 19.48 -5.08
C SER A 372 -15.10 18.75 -6.42
N GLU A 373 -15.45 19.50 -7.46
CA GLU A 373 -15.51 19.00 -8.84
C GLU A 373 -14.19 19.28 -9.58
N HIS A 374 -13.68 18.27 -10.28
CA HIS A 374 -12.54 18.38 -11.19
C HIS A 374 -12.94 18.03 -12.63
N THR A 375 -12.14 18.41 -13.62
CA THR A 375 -12.46 18.20 -15.05
C THR A 375 -11.49 17.32 -15.82
N ILE A 376 -10.30 17.05 -15.27
CA ILE A 376 -9.18 16.41 -16.00
C ILE A 376 -8.58 15.20 -15.27
N LEU A 377 -9.17 14.78 -14.16
CA LEU A 377 -8.67 13.65 -13.38
C LEU A 377 -9.44 12.38 -13.76
N ASN A 378 -8.75 11.32 -14.15
CA ASN A 378 -9.35 10.00 -14.28
C ASN A 378 -9.59 9.36 -12.90
N HIS A 379 -10.30 8.22 -12.86
CA HIS A 379 -10.69 7.51 -11.64
C HIS A 379 -9.55 7.29 -10.62
N GLY A 380 -8.37 6.83 -11.06
CA GLY A 380 -7.24 6.63 -10.15
C GLY A 380 -6.54 7.92 -9.74
N THR A 381 -6.43 8.89 -10.65
CA THR A 381 -5.77 10.16 -10.38
C THR A 381 -6.59 11.08 -9.47
N VAL A 382 -7.92 11.02 -9.51
CA VAL A 382 -8.74 11.84 -8.60
C VAL A 382 -8.51 11.44 -7.14
N LEU A 383 -8.26 10.17 -6.83
CA LEU A 383 -7.87 9.74 -5.48
C LEU A 383 -6.53 10.32 -5.04
N THR A 384 -5.52 10.25 -5.91
CA THR A 384 -4.12 10.53 -5.54
C THR A 384 -3.74 12.01 -5.69
N MET A 385 -4.35 12.75 -6.60
CA MET A 385 -4.07 14.17 -6.85
C MET A 385 -4.88 15.11 -5.95
N THR A 386 -5.92 14.62 -5.25
CA THR A 386 -6.74 15.44 -4.35
C THR A 386 -6.42 15.23 -2.87
N LYS A 387 -5.28 14.61 -2.52
CA LYS A 387 -4.87 14.35 -1.12
C LYS A 387 -4.85 15.60 -0.25
N GLU A 388 -4.41 16.72 -0.82
CA GLU A 388 -4.40 18.01 -0.13
C GLU A 388 -5.83 18.48 0.19
N ILE A 389 -6.75 18.38 -0.78
CA ILE A 389 -8.16 18.75 -0.61
C ILE A 389 -8.82 17.83 0.41
N GLN A 390 -8.57 16.52 0.35
CA GLN A 390 -9.05 15.55 1.34
C GLN A 390 -8.59 15.93 2.75
N LEU A 391 -7.31 16.24 2.93
CA LEU A 391 -6.77 16.66 4.23
C LEU A 391 -7.36 18.01 4.68
N LYS A 392 -7.60 18.95 3.76
CA LYS A 392 -8.23 20.23 4.08
C LYS A 392 -9.66 20.03 4.60
N MET A 393 -10.46 19.22 3.92
CA MET A 393 -11.83 18.87 4.34
C MET A 393 -11.88 18.20 5.73
N ILE A 394 -10.83 17.46 6.12
CA ILE A 394 -10.71 16.90 7.47
C ILE A 394 -10.38 17.95 8.55
N ASN A 395 -9.64 19.00 8.19
CA ASN A 395 -9.19 20.00 9.17
C ASN A 395 -10.08 21.26 9.23
N ASP A 396 -10.77 21.58 8.13
CA ASP A 396 -11.61 22.76 7.99
C ASP A 396 -12.95 22.38 7.36
N HIS A 397 -14.00 22.39 8.19
CA HIS A 397 -15.35 22.02 7.80
C HIS A 397 -16.11 23.14 7.09
N SER A 398 -15.46 24.29 6.86
CA SER A 398 -16.04 25.45 6.15
C SER A 398 -15.85 25.38 4.62
N PHE A 399 -15.40 24.22 4.11
CA PHE A 399 -14.99 24.00 2.73
C PHE A 399 -16.10 24.30 1.70
#